data_AF-A0A4Z1A087-F1
#
_entry.id   AF-A0A4Z1A087-F1
#
_cell.length_a   1.000
_cell.length_b   1.000
_cell.length_c   1.000
_cell.angle_alpha   90.00
_cell.angle_beta   90.00
_cell.angle_gamma   90.00
#
_symmetry.space_group_name_H-M   'P 1'
#
loop_
_entity.id
_entity.type
_entity.pdbx_description
1 polymer ?
#
loop_
_entity_poly.entity_id
_entity_poly.type
_entity_poly.pdbx_seq_one_letter_code
_entity_poly.pdbx_strand_id
1 'polypeptide(L)'
;MKSLILYIPYIFVFVSQMLPAKPWFFPGESSTYISLSIVFFSIQSILLYGKSKKGWNLQWIETFFPPNWSIAGFYFLFMLLFPLRNRNWGDGLLLLETNLLETKLFGFQFTLDEILESILHSNLTQVLNYFHISDDPVVSYAILSYAVGVFFLFGFLILGKQKPKDLSILILLSSGGILLGFGYAEHYTLVTAVHLGLYLFLYRFAKDPKDCNTLLYGSTSIVALAMLFHLVSGYLVILLVYLWVTHSPKEKKIQHLFYCTILGTLILFPWFLYFSIFHDPTVDQNSTHLIHPPFYPMKRWISLNHVKEISSVLIWNVFFSAFYLLYQWTFQKETWKHFVSKPNHQTLFVVVFCFFLHGFFHNPQLGFPADWDLMGFYWLPITVLAFLFWKEKTKLEWEWIPVLVFSVLLVMVSAFTLNKSNTKDDLVWEITKKAIHKYSEENQLLIQSFPKEEKKFFAKGDFLFFKGEYITNQLCDFPEKELLKSQMMDHRKNWKAGFLSGKFKVKTELNAFLTEATKTNVLYLKSLEANTICHPKL
;
A
#
# COMPACT_ATOMS: atom_id res chain seq x y z
N MET A 1 -14.82 -30.18 -18.17
CA MET A 1 -13.88 -29.04 -18.35
C MET A 1 -14.15 -27.88 -17.39
N LYS A 2 -15.35 -27.27 -17.33
CA LYS A 2 -15.61 -26.10 -16.46
C LYS A 2 -15.29 -26.33 -14.96
N SER A 3 -15.64 -27.51 -14.42
CA SER A 3 -15.38 -27.85 -13.01
C SER A 3 -13.90 -28.09 -12.67
N LEU A 4 -13.07 -28.48 -13.65
CA LEU A 4 -11.63 -28.71 -13.41
C LEU A 4 -10.89 -27.41 -13.10
N ILE A 5 -11.39 -26.28 -13.61
CA ILE A 5 -10.78 -24.97 -13.39
C ILE A 5 -10.79 -24.59 -11.92
N LEU A 6 -11.81 -25.01 -11.17
CA LEU A 6 -11.92 -24.74 -9.73
C LEU A 6 -10.77 -25.32 -8.91
N TYR A 7 -10.01 -26.28 -9.45
CA TYR A 7 -8.83 -26.84 -8.79
C TYR A 7 -7.54 -26.06 -9.03
N ILE A 8 -7.51 -25.16 -10.01
CA ILE A 8 -6.31 -24.38 -10.38
C ILE A 8 -5.74 -23.63 -9.17
N PRO A 9 -6.53 -22.95 -8.33
CA PRO A 9 -6.07 -22.30 -7.10
C PRO A 9 -5.23 -23.21 -6.19
N TYR A 10 -5.69 -24.42 -5.93
CA TYR A 10 -5.02 -25.35 -5.03
C TYR A 10 -3.74 -25.90 -5.65
N ILE A 11 -3.81 -26.27 -6.94
CA ILE A 11 -2.64 -26.78 -7.68
C ILE A 11 -1.57 -25.70 -7.78
N PHE A 12 -1.96 -24.46 -8.07
CA PHE A 12 -1.05 -23.33 -8.19
C PHE A 12 -0.28 -23.11 -6.89
N VAL A 13 -0.97 -23.05 -5.74
CA VAL A 13 -0.33 -22.89 -4.44
C VAL A 13 0.57 -24.08 -4.14
N PHE A 14 0.08 -25.31 -4.33
CA PHE A 14 0.85 -26.53 -4.11
C PHE A 14 2.17 -26.54 -4.90
N VAL A 15 2.11 -26.30 -6.21
CA VAL A 15 3.30 -26.27 -7.09
C VAL A 15 4.23 -25.12 -6.71
N SER A 16 3.68 -23.95 -6.35
CA SER A 16 4.48 -22.79 -5.94
C SER A 16 5.33 -23.08 -4.69
N GLN A 17 4.86 -23.96 -3.80
CA GLN A 17 5.63 -24.38 -2.62
C GLN A 17 6.73 -25.41 -2.92
N MET A 18 6.76 -25.99 -4.13
CA MET A 18 7.80 -26.92 -4.58
C MET A 18 8.95 -26.24 -5.33
N LEU A 19 8.86 -24.92 -5.53
CA LEU A 19 9.91 -24.15 -6.20
C LEU A 19 11.17 -24.08 -5.33
N PRO A 20 12.39 -24.11 -5.91
CA PRO A 20 13.64 -24.01 -5.15
C PRO A 20 13.74 -22.75 -4.30
N ALA A 21 13.20 -21.64 -4.82
CA ALA A 21 13.00 -20.41 -4.09
C ALA A 21 11.50 -20.18 -3.92
N LYS A 22 11.05 -20.20 -2.66
CA LYS A 22 9.67 -19.94 -2.29
C LYS A 22 9.26 -18.52 -2.72
N PRO A 23 8.09 -18.33 -3.36
CA PRO A 23 7.62 -17.00 -3.69
C PRO A 23 7.43 -16.15 -2.43
N TRP A 24 7.89 -14.90 -2.48
CA TRP A 24 7.83 -13.98 -1.35
C TRP A 24 6.39 -13.79 -0.82
N PHE A 25 5.39 -13.75 -1.72
CA PHE A 25 3.96 -13.57 -1.40
C PHE A 25 3.29 -14.78 -0.72
N PHE A 26 4.07 -15.78 -0.30
CA PHE A 26 3.60 -16.83 0.60
C PHE A 26 4.50 -16.81 1.84
N PRO A 27 4.27 -15.95 2.83
CA PRO A 27 5.18 -15.80 3.97
C PRO A 27 5.21 -17.02 4.91
N GLY A 28 4.09 -17.72 5.11
CA GLY A 28 3.94 -18.84 6.06
C GLY A 28 4.74 -20.10 5.73
N GLU A 29 4.78 -21.09 6.61
CA GLU A 29 5.53 -22.32 6.35
C GLU A 29 4.98 -23.09 5.13
N SER A 30 5.86 -23.64 4.30
CA SER A 30 5.46 -24.38 3.09
C SER A 30 4.57 -25.58 3.42
N SER A 31 4.83 -26.26 4.55
CA SER A 31 4.00 -27.35 5.07
C SER A 31 2.53 -26.93 5.27
N THR A 32 2.28 -25.72 5.75
CA THR A 32 0.93 -25.18 5.96
C THR A 32 0.21 -24.98 4.63
N TYR A 33 0.86 -24.34 3.66
CA TYR A 33 0.26 -24.10 2.33
C TYR A 33 0.02 -25.40 1.54
N ILE A 34 0.93 -26.36 1.63
CA ILE A 34 0.76 -27.70 1.03
C ILE A 34 -0.44 -28.40 1.65
N SER A 35 -0.52 -28.43 2.99
CA SER A 35 -1.61 -29.07 3.73
C SER A 35 -2.97 -28.45 3.37
N LEU A 36 -3.05 -27.12 3.37
CA LEU A 36 -4.26 -26.40 2.94
C LEU A 36 -4.65 -26.77 1.51
N SER A 37 -3.70 -26.83 0.59
CA SER A 37 -3.97 -27.16 -0.81
C SER A 37 -4.56 -28.57 -0.96
N ILE A 38 -4.00 -29.57 -0.26
CA ILE A 38 -4.49 -30.96 -0.28
C ILE A 38 -5.90 -31.07 0.33
N VAL A 39 -6.11 -30.43 1.48
CA VAL A 39 -7.41 -30.44 2.18
C VAL A 39 -8.48 -29.81 1.29
N PHE A 40 -8.23 -28.63 0.71
CA PHE A 40 -9.22 -27.96 -0.12
C PHE A 40 -9.43 -28.64 -1.47
N PHE A 41 -8.42 -29.28 -2.04
CA PHE A 41 -8.59 -30.16 -3.19
C PHE A 41 -9.58 -31.30 -2.88
N SER A 42 -9.47 -31.89 -1.70
CA SER A 42 -10.38 -32.96 -1.24
C SER A 42 -11.79 -32.44 -1.00
N ILE A 43 -11.94 -31.29 -0.31
CA ILE A 43 -13.23 -30.63 -0.08
C ILE A 43 -13.93 -30.29 -1.40
N GLN A 44 -13.20 -29.71 -2.35
CA GLN A 44 -13.73 -29.38 -3.68
C GLN A 44 -14.25 -30.64 -4.40
N SER A 45 -13.52 -31.75 -4.29
CA SER A 45 -13.91 -33.04 -4.89
C SER A 45 -15.18 -33.62 -4.27
N ILE A 46 -15.29 -33.59 -2.94
CA ILE A 46 -16.50 -34.04 -2.22
C ILE A 46 -17.70 -33.19 -2.62
N LEU A 47 -17.55 -31.86 -2.67
CA LEU A 47 -18.62 -30.94 -3.01
C LEU A 47 -19.10 -31.15 -4.46
N LEU A 48 -18.18 -31.26 -5.43
CA LEU A 48 -18.53 -31.50 -6.82
C LEU A 48 -19.17 -32.87 -7.04
N TYR A 49 -18.67 -33.92 -6.38
CA TYR A 49 -19.27 -35.25 -6.42
C TYR A 49 -20.69 -35.24 -5.84
N GLY A 50 -20.86 -34.64 -4.66
CA GLY A 50 -22.15 -34.49 -4.00
C GLY A 50 -23.20 -33.74 -4.82
N LYS A 51 -22.79 -32.63 -5.45
CA LYS A 51 -23.63 -31.87 -6.39
C LYS A 51 -24.05 -32.72 -7.59
N SER A 52 -23.14 -33.50 -8.16
CA SER A 52 -23.43 -34.37 -9.31
C SER A 52 -24.47 -35.45 -9.00
N LYS A 53 -24.48 -35.97 -7.77
CA LYS A 53 -25.43 -36.99 -7.30
C LYS A 53 -26.75 -36.41 -6.78
N LYS A 54 -26.94 -35.08 -6.84
CA LYS A 54 -28.06 -34.36 -6.20
C LYS A 54 -28.24 -34.72 -4.71
N GLY A 55 -27.17 -35.17 -4.05
CA GLY A 55 -27.25 -35.67 -2.66
C GLY A 55 -27.30 -34.56 -1.61
N TRP A 56 -27.19 -33.29 -2.02
CA TRP A 56 -27.06 -32.15 -1.12
C TRP A 56 -28.27 -31.24 -1.25
N ASN A 57 -28.98 -31.02 -0.15
CA ASN A 57 -30.01 -29.97 -0.08
C ASN A 57 -29.33 -28.61 0.17
N LEU A 58 -28.76 -28.05 -0.90
CA LEU A 58 -27.97 -26.82 -0.84
C LEU A 58 -28.76 -25.65 -0.25
N GLN A 59 -30.06 -25.51 -0.58
CA GLN A 59 -30.91 -24.46 -0.02
C GLN A 59 -31.05 -24.53 1.50
N TRP A 60 -31.14 -25.74 2.06
CA TRP A 60 -31.16 -25.91 3.51
C TRP A 60 -29.84 -25.46 4.14
N ILE A 61 -28.69 -25.74 3.50
CA ILE A 61 -27.38 -25.32 3.99
C ILE A 61 -27.24 -23.77 3.96
N GLU A 62 -27.80 -23.08 2.96
CA GLU A 62 -27.79 -21.60 2.90
C GLU A 62 -28.41 -20.95 4.14
N THR A 63 -29.37 -21.63 4.81
CA THR A 63 -30.03 -21.08 6.00
C THR A 63 -29.08 -20.91 7.19
N PHE A 64 -28.02 -21.72 7.26
CA PHE A 64 -27.01 -21.70 8.32
C PHE A 64 -25.87 -20.70 8.06
N PHE A 65 -25.82 -20.06 6.88
CA PHE A 65 -24.75 -19.10 6.64
C PHE A 65 -24.87 -17.88 7.54
N PRO A 66 -23.75 -17.50 8.20
CA PRO A 66 -23.72 -16.27 8.97
C PRO A 66 -23.89 -15.09 8.03
N PRO A 67 -24.51 -14.00 8.51
CA PRO A 67 -24.59 -12.79 7.73
C PRO A 67 -23.19 -12.19 7.52
N ASN A 68 -22.98 -11.52 6.40
CA ASN A 68 -21.72 -10.92 5.99
C ASN A 68 -21.13 -9.98 7.05
N TRP A 69 -21.97 -9.26 7.80
CA TRP A 69 -21.50 -8.39 8.89
C TRP A 69 -20.87 -9.17 10.04
N SER A 70 -21.37 -10.38 10.32
CA SER A 70 -20.81 -11.25 11.38
C SER A 70 -19.47 -11.82 10.95
N ILE A 71 -19.34 -12.22 9.68
CA ILE A 71 -18.06 -12.65 9.10
C ILE A 71 -17.05 -11.49 9.11
N ALA A 72 -17.46 -10.29 8.69
CA ALA A 72 -16.62 -9.09 8.73
C ALA A 72 -16.15 -8.76 10.15
N GLY A 73 -17.07 -8.82 11.13
CA GLY A 73 -16.75 -8.59 12.54
C GLY A 73 -15.78 -9.62 13.10
N PHE A 74 -15.97 -10.90 12.79
CA PHE A 74 -15.03 -11.95 13.18
C PHE A 74 -13.64 -11.71 12.57
N TYR A 75 -13.57 -11.38 11.28
CA TYR A 75 -12.30 -11.08 10.61
C TYR A 75 -11.61 -9.86 11.21
N PHE A 76 -12.35 -8.79 11.51
CA PHE A 76 -11.83 -7.60 12.17
C PHE A 76 -11.22 -7.95 13.55
N LEU A 77 -11.96 -8.71 14.37
CA LEU A 77 -11.46 -9.17 15.67
C LEU A 77 -10.22 -10.05 15.54
N PHE A 78 -10.19 -10.95 14.54
CA PHE A 78 -9.01 -11.75 14.24
C PHE A 78 -7.80 -10.86 13.92
N MET A 79 -7.97 -9.86 13.05
CA MET A 79 -6.89 -8.95 12.67
C MET A 79 -6.44 -8.05 13.82
N LEU A 80 -7.33 -7.64 14.73
CA LEU A 80 -6.95 -6.95 15.96
C LEU A 80 -6.05 -7.80 16.86
N LEU A 81 -6.25 -9.12 16.89
CA LEU A 81 -5.41 -10.05 17.66
C LEU A 81 -4.06 -10.29 16.98
N PHE A 82 -3.98 -10.14 15.66
CA PHE A 82 -2.78 -10.38 14.86
C PHE A 82 -2.40 -9.17 13.99
N PRO A 83 -2.06 -8.00 14.58
CA PRO A 83 -1.59 -6.84 13.82
C PRO A 83 -0.35 -7.20 13.00
N LEU A 84 -0.20 -6.65 11.80
CA LEU A 84 1.06 -6.81 11.08
C LEU A 84 2.18 -6.10 11.84
N ARG A 85 3.22 -6.85 12.24
CA ARG A 85 4.38 -6.33 13.00
C ARG A 85 5.70 -6.49 12.29
N ASN A 86 5.76 -7.35 11.26
CA ASN A 86 6.96 -7.55 10.48
C ASN A 86 7.24 -6.31 9.62
N ARG A 87 8.31 -5.58 9.97
CA ARG A 87 8.72 -4.32 9.33
C ARG A 87 9.73 -4.52 8.18
N ASN A 88 10.20 -5.74 7.96
CA ASN A 88 11.07 -6.08 6.81
C ASN A 88 10.27 -6.31 5.53
N TRP A 89 8.96 -6.29 5.65
CA TRP A 89 8.05 -6.35 4.54
C TRP A 89 7.73 -4.89 4.18
N GLY A 90 7.99 -4.47 2.94
CA GLY A 90 7.79 -3.09 2.43
C GLY A 90 8.68 -2.02 3.08
N ASP A 91 8.24 -0.75 3.00
CA ASP A 91 9.04 0.43 3.37
C ASP A 91 8.84 0.90 4.82
N GLY A 92 7.96 0.23 5.58
CA GLY A 92 7.48 0.71 6.88
C GLY A 92 8.58 1.18 7.85
N LEU A 93 9.76 0.55 7.91
CA LEU A 93 10.84 1.01 8.80
C LEU A 93 11.40 2.38 8.41
N LEU A 94 11.58 2.63 7.10
CA LEU A 94 12.04 3.92 6.58
C LEU A 94 10.99 5.02 6.81
N LEU A 95 9.71 4.67 6.66
CA LEU A 95 8.60 5.60 6.87
C LEU A 95 8.49 6.02 8.33
N LEU A 96 8.59 5.06 9.26
CA LEU A 96 8.55 5.33 10.70
C LEU A 96 9.73 6.20 11.14
N GLU A 97 10.94 5.90 10.64
CA GLU A 97 12.14 6.70 10.90
C GLU A 97 11.99 8.14 10.40
N THR A 98 11.59 8.29 9.14
CA THR A 98 11.41 9.60 8.50
C THR A 98 10.30 10.40 9.18
N ASN A 99 9.20 9.74 9.54
CA ASN A 99 8.08 10.38 10.23
C ASN A 99 8.52 10.94 11.58
N LEU A 100 9.17 10.13 12.43
CA LEU A 100 9.60 10.57 13.75
C LEU A 100 10.61 11.72 13.67
N LEU A 101 11.62 11.58 12.79
CA LEU A 101 12.66 12.58 12.61
C LEU A 101 12.10 13.92 12.13
N GLU A 102 11.33 13.92 11.04
CA GLU A 102 10.76 15.15 10.47
C GLU A 102 9.73 15.78 11.42
N THR A 103 8.92 14.97 12.11
CA THR A 103 7.96 15.47 13.11
C THR A 103 8.66 16.19 14.27
N LYS A 104 9.78 15.66 14.77
CA LYS A 104 10.55 16.31 15.85
C LYS A 104 11.26 17.59 15.40
N LEU A 105 11.78 17.61 14.17
CA LEU A 105 12.56 18.75 13.67
C LEU A 105 11.69 19.88 13.12
N PHE A 106 10.60 19.54 12.43
CA PHE A 106 9.80 20.45 11.60
C PHE A 106 8.31 20.48 11.97
N GLY A 107 7.88 19.63 12.91
CA GLY A 107 6.48 19.49 13.31
C GLY A 107 5.76 18.39 12.54
N PHE A 108 6.07 18.13 11.27
CA PHE A 108 5.46 17.00 10.56
C PHE A 108 6.35 16.51 9.42
N GLN A 109 6.10 15.28 8.98
CA GLN A 109 6.66 14.75 7.75
C GLN A 109 5.97 15.42 6.57
N PHE A 110 6.74 15.87 5.60
CA PHE A 110 6.19 16.56 4.43
C PHE A 110 6.87 16.11 3.14
N THR A 111 6.09 15.72 2.15
CA THR A 111 6.58 15.20 0.87
C THR A 111 5.55 15.55 -0.20
N LEU A 112 6.01 15.97 -1.38
CA LEU A 112 5.10 16.38 -2.46
C LEU A 112 4.32 15.22 -3.06
N ASP A 113 4.79 13.99 -2.85
CA ASP A 113 4.19 12.81 -3.46
C ASP A 113 3.02 12.26 -2.62
N GLU A 114 2.94 12.61 -1.32
CA GLU A 114 1.97 12.08 -0.35
C GLU A 114 1.67 13.08 0.80
N ILE A 115 1.38 14.33 0.41
CA ILE A 115 1.23 15.49 1.31
C ILE A 115 0.30 15.19 2.51
N LEU A 116 -0.95 14.79 2.25
CA LEU A 116 -1.95 14.59 3.31
C LEU A 116 -1.71 13.32 4.11
N GLU A 117 -1.18 12.26 3.49
CA GLU A 117 -0.86 11.00 4.18
C GLU A 117 0.16 11.28 5.30
N SER A 118 1.29 11.90 4.94
CA SER A 118 2.37 12.22 5.88
C SER A 118 1.91 13.18 7.00
N ILE A 119 1.15 14.22 6.66
CA ILE A 119 0.65 15.20 7.63
C ILE A 119 -0.29 14.54 8.65
N LEU A 120 -1.18 13.65 8.21
CA LEU A 120 -2.13 13.00 9.11
C LEU A 120 -1.44 12.04 10.09
N HIS A 121 -0.46 11.26 9.63
CA HIS A 121 0.34 10.41 10.52
C HIS A 121 1.11 11.23 11.56
N SER A 122 1.79 12.30 11.12
CA SER A 122 2.52 13.19 12.04
C SER A 122 1.60 13.90 13.04
N ASN A 123 0.48 14.46 12.58
CA ASN A 123 -0.47 15.14 13.45
C ASN A 123 -1.08 14.18 14.48
N LEU A 124 -1.43 12.97 14.08
CA LEU A 124 -1.93 11.97 15.02
C LEU A 124 -0.84 11.59 16.03
N THR A 125 0.41 11.41 15.60
CA THR A 125 1.54 11.15 16.50
C THR A 125 1.71 12.28 17.52
N GLN A 126 1.62 13.54 17.10
CA GLN A 126 1.66 14.68 18.01
C GLN A 126 0.49 14.69 19.00
N VAL A 127 -0.72 14.42 18.54
CA VAL A 127 -1.91 14.34 19.40
C VAL A 127 -1.74 13.23 20.45
N LEU A 128 -1.27 12.05 20.04
CA LEU A 128 -0.99 10.94 20.96
C LEU A 128 0.09 11.31 21.98
N ASN A 129 1.15 11.99 21.57
CA ASN A 129 2.21 12.46 22.45
C ASN A 129 1.70 13.54 23.43
N TYR A 130 0.88 14.48 22.97
CA TYR A 130 0.26 15.51 23.82
C TYR A 130 -0.58 14.90 24.94
N PHE A 131 -1.29 13.81 24.66
CA PHE A 131 -2.05 13.05 25.65
C PHE A 131 -1.23 11.99 26.40
N HIS A 132 0.10 11.98 26.26
CA HIS A 132 1.01 11.03 26.88
C HIS A 132 0.68 9.55 26.59
N ILE A 133 0.08 9.26 25.43
CA ILE A 133 -0.26 7.90 25.00
C ILE A 133 0.96 7.22 24.37
N SER A 134 1.56 7.86 23.36
CA SER A 134 2.76 7.37 22.68
C SER A 134 3.35 8.47 21.80
N ASP A 135 4.67 8.51 21.69
CA ASP A 135 5.40 9.30 20.69
C ASP A 135 5.97 8.43 19.55
N ASP A 136 5.67 7.14 19.54
CA ASP A 136 6.08 6.20 18.50
C ASP A 136 5.10 6.27 17.31
N PRO A 137 5.56 6.65 16.09
CA PRO A 137 4.70 6.72 14.93
C PRO A 137 3.99 5.40 14.62
N VAL A 138 4.54 4.25 15.03
CA VAL A 138 3.92 2.93 14.84
C VAL A 138 2.47 2.92 15.35
N VAL A 139 2.20 3.58 16.48
CA VAL A 139 0.86 3.65 17.05
C VAL A 139 -0.08 4.47 16.17
N SER A 140 0.39 5.61 15.64
CA SER A 140 -0.41 6.45 14.73
C SER A 140 -0.75 5.71 13.43
N TYR A 141 0.24 5.02 12.84
CA TYR A 141 0.06 4.22 11.63
C TYR A 141 -0.92 3.08 11.88
N ALA A 142 -0.79 2.37 13.00
CA ALA A 142 -1.70 1.29 13.33
C ALA A 142 -3.15 1.77 13.49
N ILE A 143 -3.39 2.87 14.22
CA ILE A 143 -4.74 3.43 14.42
C ILE A 143 -5.39 3.81 13.09
N LEU A 144 -4.67 4.56 12.25
CA LEU A 144 -5.17 4.98 10.94
C LEU A 144 -5.41 3.80 10.02
N SER A 145 -4.51 2.82 10.02
CA SER A 145 -4.67 1.57 9.28
C SER A 145 -5.94 0.82 9.70
N TYR A 146 -6.17 0.61 11.00
CA TYR A 146 -7.40 -0.03 11.48
C TYR A 146 -8.66 0.76 11.12
N ALA A 147 -8.62 2.09 11.18
CA ALA A 147 -9.75 2.93 10.76
C ALA A 147 -10.09 2.71 9.28
N VAL A 148 -9.07 2.60 8.42
CA VAL A 148 -9.23 2.24 7.00
C VAL A 148 -9.78 0.83 6.83
N GLY A 149 -9.28 -0.16 7.59
CA GLY A 149 -9.82 -1.52 7.59
C GLY A 149 -11.31 -1.57 7.92
N VAL A 150 -11.74 -0.84 8.96
CA VAL A 150 -13.17 -0.69 9.30
C VAL A 150 -13.94 -0.06 8.14
N PHE A 151 -13.39 0.99 7.51
CA PHE A 151 -14.02 1.65 6.37
C PHE A 151 -14.19 0.69 5.17
N PHE A 152 -13.19 -0.15 4.87
CA PHE A 152 -13.29 -1.18 3.83
C PHE A 152 -14.40 -2.18 4.11
N LEU A 153 -14.45 -2.75 5.33
CA LEU A 153 -15.50 -3.68 5.73
C LEU A 153 -16.88 -3.03 5.59
N PHE A 154 -17.02 -1.81 6.10
CA PHE A 154 -18.28 -1.07 6.05
C PHE A 154 -18.73 -0.76 4.62
N GLY A 155 -17.82 -0.29 3.75
CA GLY A 155 -18.13 0.00 2.35
C GLY A 155 -18.62 -1.23 1.57
N PHE A 156 -17.99 -2.39 1.77
CA PHE A 156 -18.44 -3.64 1.16
C PHE A 156 -19.77 -4.14 1.74
N LEU A 157 -20.01 -3.97 3.05
CA LEU A 157 -21.31 -4.27 3.65
C LEU A 157 -22.43 -3.38 3.08
N ILE A 158 -22.16 -2.10 2.81
CA ILE A 158 -23.11 -1.20 2.13
C ILE A 158 -23.44 -1.70 0.72
N LEU A 159 -22.42 -2.05 -0.08
CA LEU A 159 -22.63 -2.61 -1.41
C LEU A 159 -23.42 -3.94 -1.36
N GLY A 160 -23.18 -4.72 -0.30
CA GLY A 160 -23.78 -6.04 -0.09
C GLY A 160 -25.16 -6.06 0.57
N LYS A 161 -25.69 -4.91 1.04
CA LYS A 161 -26.84 -4.86 1.98
C LYS A 161 -28.10 -5.62 1.54
N GLN A 162 -28.33 -5.75 0.24
CA GLN A 162 -29.51 -6.41 -0.32
C GLN A 162 -29.48 -7.94 -0.21
N LYS A 163 -28.31 -8.56 -0.06
CA LYS A 163 -28.20 -10.01 0.20
C LYS A 163 -27.21 -10.23 1.35
N PRO A 164 -27.68 -10.19 2.60
CA PRO A 164 -26.78 -10.21 3.75
C PRO A 164 -26.15 -11.58 4.02
N LYS A 165 -26.65 -12.69 3.45
CA LYS A 165 -26.19 -14.07 3.71
C LYS A 165 -25.57 -14.77 2.49
N ASP A 166 -24.95 -14.02 1.59
CA ASP A 166 -24.43 -14.57 0.31
C ASP A 166 -22.92 -14.79 0.29
N LEU A 167 -22.24 -14.67 1.43
CA LEU A 167 -20.79 -14.83 1.60
C LEU A 167 -19.94 -13.85 0.76
N SER A 168 -20.55 -12.84 0.13
CA SER A 168 -19.85 -11.91 -0.78
C SER A 168 -18.72 -11.15 -0.09
N ILE A 169 -18.81 -10.92 1.23
CA ILE A 169 -17.75 -10.26 1.99
C ILE A 169 -16.42 -11.02 1.92
N LEU A 170 -16.45 -12.35 1.78
CA LEU A 170 -15.23 -13.15 1.66
C LEU A 170 -14.40 -12.76 0.42
N ILE A 171 -15.01 -12.13 -0.60
CA ILE A 171 -14.28 -11.63 -1.78
C ILE A 171 -13.30 -10.54 -1.37
N LEU A 172 -13.73 -9.61 -0.50
CA LEU A 172 -12.84 -8.62 0.10
C LEU A 172 -11.76 -9.30 0.95
N LEU A 173 -12.16 -10.22 1.81
CA LEU A 173 -11.26 -10.88 2.76
C LEU A 173 -10.25 -11.83 2.09
N SER A 174 -10.48 -12.19 0.82
CA SER A 174 -9.58 -13.00 0.00
C SER A 174 -8.48 -12.20 -0.70
N SER A 175 -8.54 -10.86 -0.64
CA SER A 175 -7.51 -9.98 -1.19
C SER A 175 -6.37 -9.82 -0.20
N GLY A 176 -5.11 -10.00 -0.63
CA GLY A 176 -3.94 -9.68 0.21
C GLY A 176 -3.86 -8.19 0.57
N GLY A 177 -4.38 -7.32 -0.30
CA GLY A 177 -4.35 -5.86 -0.11
C GLY A 177 -5.20 -5.38 1.07
N ILE A 178 -6.14 -6.21 1.57
CA ILE A 178 -6.93 -5.90 2.76
C ILE A 178 -6.03 -5.73 4.00
N LEU A 179 -4.86 -6.37 4.03
CA LEU A 179 -3.91 -6.32 5.16
C LEU A 179 -3.32 -4.92 5.38
N LEU A 180 -3.35 -4.04 4.38
CA LEU A 180 -2.99 -2.61 4.55
C LEU A 180 -3.87 -1.92 5.60
N GLY A 181 -5.13 -2.37 5.77
CA GLY A 181 -6.07 -1.83 6.75
C GLY A 181 -5.98 -2.46 8.15
N PHE A 182 -4.93 -3.23 8.47
CA PHE A 182 -4.85 -3.99 9.72
C PHE A 182 -3.49 -3.90 10.44
N GLY A 183 -3.10 -2.66 10.76
CA GLY A 183 -1.99 -2.36 11.67
C GLY A 183 -0.62 -2.23 11.00
N TYR A 184 -0.55 -2.35 9.68
CA TYR A 184 0.68 -2.19 8.91
C TYR A 184 1.03 -0.71 8.73
N ALA A 185 2.31 -0.37 8.85
CA ALA A 185 2.80 1.00 8.73
C ALA A 185 3.20 1.31 7.30
N GLU A 186 2.33 2.03 6.58
CA GLU A 186 2.47 2.25 5.15
C GLU A 186 1.75 3.51 4.64
N HIS A 187 2.27 4.13 3.58
CA HIS A 187 1.75 5.37 3.00
C HIS A 187 0.63 5.20 1.95
N TYR A 188 0.21 3.96 1.68
CA TYR A 188 -0.88 3.67 0.73
C TYR A 188 -2.24 3.50 1.41
N THR A 189 -2.29 3.66 2.73
CA THR A 189 -3.43 3.23 3.52
C THR A 189 -4.59 4.20 3.40
N LEU A 190 -4.37 5.50 3.59
CA LEU A 190 -5.46 6.48 3.54
C LEU A 190 -5.88 6.77 2.09
N VAL A 191 -4.94 6.84 1.14
CA VAL A 191 -5.28 6.97 -0.29
C VAL A 191 -6.19 5.84 -0.78
N THR A 192 -5.95 4.59 -0.37
CA THR A 192 -6.81 3.46 -0.80
C THR A 192 -8.21 3.54 -0.18
N ALA A 193 -8.36 4.12 1.00
CA ALA A 193 -9.68 4.47 1.55
C ALA A 193 -10.38 5.55 0.70
N VAL A 194 -9.67 6.59 0.28
CA VAL A 194 -10.23 7.62 -0.63
C VAL A 194 -10.65 6.98 -1.96
N HIS A 195 -9.89 6.02 -2.50
CA HIS A 195 -10.26 5.26 -3.68
C HIS A 195 -11.52 4.41 -3.47
N LEU A 196 -11.69 3.74 -2.31
CA LEU A 196 -12.97 3.08 -2.03
C LEU A 196 -14.12 4.10 -2.00
N GLY A 197 -13.90 5.26 -1.38
CA GLY A 197 -14.85 6.38 -1.38
C GLY A 197 -15.27 6.77 -2.80
N LEU A 198 -14.29 6.92 -3.71
CA LEU A 198 -14.55 7.14 -5.14
C LEU A 198 -15.39 6.02 -5.75
N TYR A 199 -15.07 4.75 -5.48
CA TYR A 199 -15.80 3.62 -6.07
C TYR A 199 -17.24 3.53 -5.59
N LEU A 200 -17.48 3.79 -4.29
CA LEU A 200 -18.83 3.89 -3.74
C LEU A 200 -19.61 5.07 -4.36
N PHE A 201 -18.92 6.19 -4.59
CA PHE A 201 -19.48 7.36 -5.25
C PHE A 201 -19.87 7.07 -6.70
N LEU A 202 -18.95 6.49 -7.49
CA LEU A 202 -19.21 6.07 -8.88
C LEU A 202 -20.34 5.04 -8.95
N TYR A 203 -20.34 4.06 -8.04
CA TYR A 203 -21.40 3.04 -7.97
C TYR A 203 -22.80 3.64 -7.78
N ARG A 204 -22.89 4.77 -7.08
CA ARG A 204 -24.15 5.48 -6.82
C ARG A 204 -24.53 6.39 -7.99
N PHE A 205 -23.62 7.25 -8.44
CA PHE A 205 -23.96 8.39 -9.30
C PHE A 205 -23.68 8.17 -10.80
N ALA A 206 -22.93 7.14 -11.20
CA ALA A 206 -22.68 6.87 -12.63
C ALA A 206 -23.89 6.25 -13.35
N LYS A 207 -24.97 5.89 -12.62
CA LYS A 207 -26.12 5.16 -13.18
C LYS A 207 -27.18 6.05 -13.82
N ASP A 208 -27.37 7.27 -13.31
CA ASP A 208 -28.43 8.19 -13.74
C ASP A 208 -27.83 9.41 -14.46
N PRO A 209 -28.19 9.67 -15.73
CA PRO A 209 -27.76 10.87 -16.45
C PRO A 209 -28.09 12.19 -15.74
N LYS A 210 -29.13 12.23 -14.90
CA LYS A 210 -29.51 13.43 -14.13
C LYS A 210 -28.44 13.85 -13.12
N ASP A 211 -27.64 12.90 -12.66
CA ASP A 211 -26.60 13.13 -11.67
C ASP A 211 -25.28 13.66 -12.29
N CYS A 212 -25.26 14.01 -13.57
CA CYS A 212 -24.03 14.37 -14.30
C CYS A 212 -23.17 15.44 -13.59
N ASN A 213 -23.77 16.52 -13.07
CA ASN A 213 -23.02 17.58 -12.36
C ASN A 213 -22.38 17.02 -11.09
N THR A 214 -23.17 16.31 -10.27
CA THR A 214 -22.70 15.68 -9.04
C THR A 214 -21.59 14.69 -9.34
N LEU A 215 -21.77 13.85 -10.35
CA LEU A 215 -20.79 12.86 -10.79
C LEU A 215 -19.48 13.51 -11.22
N LEU A 216 -19.52 14.53 -12.08
CA LEU A 216 -18.32 15.17 -12.62
C LEU A 216 -17.58 15.97 -11.56
N TYR A 217 -18.26 16.85 -10.83
CA TYR A 217 -17.62 17.67 -9.80
C TYR A 217 -17.19 16.83 -8.60
N GLY A 218 -18.03 15.90 -8.14
CA GLY A 218 -17.70 15.00 -7.04
C GLY A 218 -16.53 14.09 -7.35
N SER A 219 -16.50 13.47 -8.55
CA SER A 219 -15.34 12.64 -8.95
C SER A 219 -14.07 13.49 -9.07
N THR A 220 -14.17 14.71 -9.60
CA THR A 220 -13.04 15.63 -9.69
C THR A 220 -12.49 15.98 -8.31
N SER A 221 -13.35 16.31 -7.35
CA SER A 221 -12.94 16.60 -5.97
C SER A 221 -12.28 15.41 -5.30
N ILE A 222 -12.86 14.21 -5.44
CA ILE A 222 -12.32 13.00 -4.81
C ILE A 222 -10.99 12.60 -5.45
N VAL A 223 -10.84 12.70 -6.77
CA VAL A 223 -9.55 12.42 -7.46
C VAL A 223 -8.49 13.46 -7.06
N ALA A 224 -8.82 14.75 -7.02
CA ALA A 224 -7.90 15.78 -6.56
C ALA A 224 -7.48 15.55 -5.10
N LEU A 225 -8.42 15.18 -4.22
CA LEU A 225 -8.10 14.80 -2.85
C LEU A 225 -7.19 13.57 -2.81
N ALA A 226 -7.49 12.53 -3.61
CA ALA A 226 -6.68 11.32 -3.68
C ALA A 226 -5.24 11.61 -4.16
N MET A 227 -5.05 12.59 -5.04
CA MET A 227 -3.71 13.04 -5.48
C MET A 227 -2.92 13.72 -4.36
N LEU A 228 -3.60 14.37 -3.41
CA LEU A 228 -2.94 14.94 -2.22
C LEU A 228 -2.53 13.86 -1.22
N PHE A 229 -3.24 12.74 -1.17
CA PHE A 229 -2.84 11.58 -0.37
C PHE A 229 -1.72 10.79 -1.05
N HIS A 230 -1.81 10.57 -2.37
CA HIS A 230 -0.73 9.96 -3.13
C HIS A 230 -0.80 10.33 -4.62
N LEU A 231 0.32 10.77 -5.19
CA LEU A 231 0.42 11.30 -6.56
C LEU A 231 0.05 10.28 -7.65
N VAL A 232 0.18 8.98 -7.37
CA VAL A 232 -0.31 7.89 -8.26
C VAL A 232 -1.78 8.04 -8.64
N SER A 233 -2.59 8.66 -7.78
CA SER A 233 -3.99 8.96 -8.10
C SER A 233 -4.13 9.88 -9.32
N GLY A 234 -3.06 10.56 -9.77
CA GLY A 234 -3.04 11.35 -11.00
C GLY A 234 -3.38 10.54 -12.26
N TYR A 235 -3.16 9.23 -12.28
CA TYR A 235 -3.61 8.37 -13.37
C TYR A 235 -5.14 8.32 -13.52
N LEU A 236 -5.89 8.63 -12.45
CA LEU A 236 -7.35 8.73 -12.49
C LEU A 236 -7.86 9.95 -13.26
N VAL A 237 -6.98 10.85 -13.73
CA VAL A 237 -7.37 11.89 -14.71
C VAL A 237 -7.98 11.26 -15.96
N ILE A 238 -7.54 10.07 -16.38
CA ILE A 238 -8.13 9.33 -17.50
C ILE A 238 -9.59 8.96 -17.20
N LEU A 239 -9.91 8.57 -15.96
CA LEU A 239 -11.30 8.38 -15.52
C LEU A 239 -12.09 9.69 -15.61
N LEU A 240 -11.55 10.82 -15.16
CA LEU A 240 -12.24 12.11 -15.24
C LEU A 240 -12.55 12.49 -16.69
N VAL A 241 -11.60 12.28 -17.60
CA VAL A 241 -11.81 12.48 -19.04
C VAL A 241 -12.89 11.54 -19.57
N TYR A 242 -12.86 10.26 -19.19
CA TYR A 242 -13.90 9.30 -19.58
C TYR A 242 -15.28 9.74 -19.12
N LEU A 243 -15.44 10.14 -17.85
CA LEU A 243 -16.70 10.62 -17.29
C LEU A 243 -17.18 11.88 -18.02
N TRP A 244 -16.29 12.84 -18.29
CA TRP A 244 -16.62 14.04 -19.05
C TRP A 244 -17.05 13.73 -20.49
N VAL A 245 -16.37 12.80 -21.17
CA VAL A 245 -16.73 12.42 -22.54
C VAL A 245 -18.11 11.75 -22.58
N THR A 246 -18.39 10.87 -21.63
CA THR A 246 -19.57 9.98 -21.65
C THR A 246 -20.81 10.52 -20.95
N HIS A 247 -20.66 11.30 -19.87
CA HIS A 247 -21.78 11.76 -19.04
C HIS A 247 -22.08 13.26 -19.18
N SER A 248 -21.16 14.05 -19.75
CA SER A 248 -21.40 15.49 -19.94
C SER A 248 -22.31 15.77 -21.15
N PRO A 249 -23.43 16.50 -20.98
CA PRO A 249 -24.28 16.93 -22.09
C PRO A 249 -23.49 17.76 -23.11
N LYS A 250 -23.82 17.63 -24.39
CA LYS A 250 -23.08 18.30 -25.49
C LYS A 250 -23.01 19.81 -25.29
N GLU A 251 -24.09 20.41 -24.80
CA GLU A 251 -24.26 21.84 -24.59
C GLU A 251 -23.41 22.37 -23.42
N LYS A 252 -23.07 21.51 -22.46
CA LYS A 252 -22.33 21.86 -21.23
C LYS A 252 -20.91 21.32 -21.20
N LYS A 253 -20.44 20.65 -22.25
CA LYS A 253 -19.11 20.01 -22.28
C LYS A 253 -17.98 20.98 -21.90
N ILE A 254 -17.91 22.15 -22.54
CA ILE A 254 -16.86 23.14 -22.25
C ILE A 254 -17.01 23.69 -20.83
N GLN A 255 -18.25 23.99 -20.42
CA GLN A 255 -18.54 24.50 -19.08
C GLN A 255 -18.09 23.52 -17.98
N HIS A 256 -18.42 22.23 -18.12
CA HIS A 256 -17.99 21.20 -17.18
C HIS A 256 -16.47 21.04 -17.17
N LEU A 257 -15.81 21.07 -18.33
CA LEU A 257 -14.35 21.01 -18.40
C LEU A 257 -13.70 22.17 -17.63
N PHE A 258 -14.20 23.39 -17.85
CA PHE A 258 -13.71 24.59 -17.18
C PHE A 258 -13.90 24.51 -15.66
N TYR A 259 -15.10 24.19 -15.18
CA TYR A 259 -15.37 24.11 -13.74
C TYR A 259 -14.65 22.95 -13.06
N CYS A 260 -14.55 21.78 -13.68
CA CYS A 260 -13.75 20.67 -13.16
C CYS A 260 -12.26 21.08 -13.07
N THR A 261 -11.73 21.78 -14.07
CA THR A 261 -10.34 22.25 -14.05
C THR A 261 -10.10 23.23 -12.91
N ILE A 262 -11.00 24.22 -12.74
CA ILE A 262 -10.93 25.18 -11.63
C ILE A 262 -11.02 24.45 -10.30
N LEU A 263 -11.98 23.54 -10.13
CA LEU A 263 -12.21 22.80 -8.90
C LEU A 263 -10.98 21.97 -8.50
N GLY A 264 -10.43 21.20 -9.44
CA GLY A 264 -9.20 20.43 -9.20
C GLY A 264 -8.01 21.33 -8.85
N THR A 265 -7.88 22.45 -9.55
CA THR A 265 -6.81 23.44 -9.27
C THR A 265 -6.97 24.05 -7.88
N LEU A 266 -8.17 24.44 -7.48
CA LEU A 266 -8.44 25.02 -6.16
C LEU A 266 -8.16 24.03 -5.02
N ILE A 267 -8.32 22.73 -5.26
CA ILE A 267 -7.99 21.70 -4.27
C ILE A 267 -6.48 21.47 -4.23
N LEU A 268 -5.80 21.32 -5.38
CA LEU A 268 -4.39 20.93 -5.42
C LEU A 268 -3.44 22.11 -5.18
N PHE A 269 -3.65 23.22 -5.88
CA PHE A 269 -2.71 24.31 -5.97
C PHE A 269 -2.30 24.92 -4.62
N PRO A 270 -3.22 25.15 -3.65
CA PRO A 270 -2.83 25.71 -2.35
C PRO A 270 -1.79 24.86 -1.62
N TRP A 271 -1.91 23.53 -1.68
CA TRP A 271 -1.00 22.60 -1.00
C TRP A 271 0.38 22.59 -1.65
N PHE A 272 0.42 22.42 -2.98
CA PHE A 272 1.69 22.42 -3.71
C PHE A 272 2.41 23.78 -3.59
N LEU A 273 1.67 24.88 -3.67
CA LEU A 273 2.22 26.22 -3.52
C LEU A 273 2.79 26.44 -2.12
N TYR A 274 2.04 26.06 -1.08
CA TYR A 274 2.49 26.16 0.30
C TYR A 274 3.80 25.40 0.52
N PHE A 275 3.84 24.11 0.17
CA PHE A 275 5.01 23.27 0.43
C PHE A 275 6.23 23.55 -0.45
N SER A 276 6.01 24.13 -1.63
CA SER A 276 7.11 24.47 -2.55
C SER A 276 7.72 25.84 -2.26
N ILE A 277 6.95 26.79 -1.70
CA ILE A 277 7.39 28.20 -1.59
C ILE A 277 7.35 28.72 -0.15
N PHE A 278 6.29 28.44 0.61
CA PHE A 278 6.01 29.12 1.87
C PHE A 278 6.42 28.33 3.11
N HIS A 279 6.35 27.00 3.06
CA HIS A 279 6.72 26.14 4.18
C HIS A 279 8.22 26.22 4.47
N ASP A 280 8.59 26.08 5.74
CA ASP A 280 9.98 26.02 6.20
C ASP A 280 10.18 24.73 7.00
N PRO A 281 10.85 23.70 6.43
CA PRO A 281 11.61 23.72 5.17
C PRO A 281 10.73 23.60 3.92
N THR A 282 11.16 24.14 2.78
CA THR A 282 10.51 23.83 1.49
C THR A 282 10.84 22.40 1.07
N VAL A 283 9.98 21.77 0.26
CA VAL A 283 10.28 20.44 -0.26
C VAL A 283 11.51 20.46 -1.17
N ASP A 284 12.36 19.45 -1.04
CA ASP A 284 13.46 19.20 -1.96
C ASP A 284 12.91 18.90 -3.36
N GLN A 285 13.15 19.82 -4.29
CA GLN A 285 12.70 19.70 -5.68
C GLN A 285 13.34 18.52 -6.41
N ASN A 286 14.49 18.02 -5.93
CA ASN A 286 15.16 16.87 -6.54
C ASN A 286 14.57 15.53 -6.11
N SER A 287 13.69 15.50 -5.11
CA SER A 287 13.17 14.27 -4.52
C SER A 287 11.71 13.96 -4.88
N THR A 288 11.03 14.76 -5.71
CA THR A 288 9.62 14.55 -6.06
C THR A 288 9.43 13.83 -7.39
N HIS A 289 8.47 12.91 -7.42
CA HIS A 289 8.03 12.23 -8.63
C HIS A 289 7.31 13.14 -9.64
N LEU A 290 6.86 14.35 -9.24
CA LEU A 290 6.40 15.36 -10.21
C LEU A 290 7.50 15.77 -11.20
N ILE A 291 8.73 15.95 -10.70
CA ILE A 291 9.85 16.51 -11.45
C ILE A 291 10.73 15.38 -12.02
N HIS A 292 10.88 14.30 -11.26
CA HIS A 292 11.66 13.13 -11.63
C HIS A 292 10.80 11.86 -11.52
N PRO A 293 9.82 11.69 -12.43
CA PRO A 293 8.99 10.50 -12.42
C PRO A 293 9.87 9.27 -12.68
N PRO A 294 9.78 8.23 -11.83
CA PRO A 294 10.63 7.06 -11.95
C PRO A 294 10.04 6.14 -13.01
N PHE A 295 10.00 6.58 -14.26
CA PHE A 295 9.52 5.72 -15.33
C PHE A 295 10.52 4.61 -15.62
N TYR A 296 10.01 3.42 -15.94
CA TYR A 296 10.86 2.38 -16.48
C TYR A 296 11.56 2.89 -17.75
N PRO A 297 12.84 2.54 -17.98
CA PRO A 297 13.44 2.72 -19.29
C PRO A 297 12.58 1.99 -20.34
N MET A 298 12.30 2.60 -21.49
CA MET A 298 11.43 1.99 -22.53
C MET A 298 11.83 0.55 -22.88
N LYS A 299 13.14 0.27 -22.92
CA LYS A 299 13.69 -1.08 -23.17
C LYS A 299 13.33 -2.14 -22.12
N ARG A 300 12.82 -1.74 -20.95
CA ARG A 300 12.42 -2.61 -19.83
C ARG A 300 10.90 -2.72 -19.65
N TRP A 301 10.10 -1.94 -20.38
CA TRP A 301 8.62 -1.96 -20.32
C TRP A 301 8.05 -3.35 -20.60
N ILE A 302 8.75 -4.17 -21.39
CA ILE A 302 8.37 -5.55 -21.71
C ILE A 302 9.58 -6.44 -21.44
N SER A 303 9.95 -6.60 -20.18
CA SER A 303 10.95 -7.58 -19.75
C SER A 303 10.30 -8.70 -18.96
N LEU A 304 10.86 -9.93 -19.05
CA LEU A 304 10.37 -11.07 -18.27
C LEU A 304 10.38 -10.78 -16.75
N ASN A 305 11.37 -10.01 -16.27
CA ASN A 305 11.45 -9.61 -14.86
C ASN A 305 10.28 -8.68 -14.48
N HIS A 306 10.01 -7.67 -15.29
CA HIS A 306 8.90 -6.74 -15.06
C HIS A 306 7.53 -7.45 -15.06
N VAL A 307 7.30 -8.35 -16.02
CA VAL A 307 6.08 -9.16 -16.08
C VAL A 307 5.97 -10.08 -14.85
N LYS A 308 7.09 -10.68 -14.42
CA LYS A 308 7.14 -11.52 -13.22
C LYS A 308 6.80 -10.72 -11.96
N GLU A 309 7.33 -9.50 -11.82
CA GLU A 309 7.07 -8.61 -10.69
C GLU A 309 5.59 -8.22 -10.62
N ILE A 310 5.03 -7.62 -11.67
CA ILE A 310 3.61 -7.24 -11.72
C ILE A 310 2.70 -8.45 -11.47
N SER A 311 2.98 -9.58 -12.11
CA SER A 311 2.18 -10.80 -11.95
C SER A 311 2.24 -11.32 -10.52
N SER A 312 3.41 -11.29 -9.88
CA SER A 312 3.56 -11.71 -8.47
C SER A 312 2.70 -10.87 -7.55
N VAL A 313 2.63 -9.56 -7.79
CA VAL A 313 1.85 -8.66 -6.95
C VAL A 313 0.34 -8.77 -7.22
N LEU A 314 -0.07 -8.96 -8.48
CA LEU A 314 -1.47 -9.26 -8.80
C LEU A 314 -1.93 -10.60 -8.20
N ILE A 315 -1.06 -11.61 -8.19
CA ILE A 315 -1.34 -12.89 -7.52
C ILE A 315 -1.52 -12.63 -6.02
N TRP A 316 -0.58 -11.94 -5.37
CA TRP A 316 -0.72 -11.66 -3.94
C TRP A 316 -2.02 -10.92 -3.60
N ASN A 317 -2.30 -9.83 -4.32
CA ASN A 317 -3.35 -8.92 -3.93
C ASN A 317 -4.74 -9.31 -4.46
N VAL A 318 -4.88 -9.91 -5.65
CA VAL A 318 -6.20 -10.16 -6.28
C VAL A 318 -6.41 -11.55 -6.83
N PHE A 319 -5.61 -12.56 -6.43
CA PHE A 319 -5.70 -13.89 -7.01
C PHE A 319 -7.13 -14.41 -7.18
N PHE A 320 -7.93 -14.44 -6.09
CA PHE A 320 -9.31 -14.91 -6.17
C PHE A 320 -10.16 -14.03 -7.10
N SER A 321 -10.12 -12.70 -6.90
CA SER A 321 -11.00 -11.76 -7.61
C SER A 321 -10.72 -11.77 -9.11
N ALA A 322 -9.44 -11.73 -9.50
CA ALA A 322 -9.02 -11.81 -10.89
C ALA A 322 -9.36 -13.19 -11.50
N PHE A 323 -9.10 -14.27 -10.78
CA PHE A 323 -9.41 -15.63 -11.24
C PHE A 323 -10.92 -15.85 -11.43
N TYR A 324 -11.74 -15.37 -10.50
CA TYR A 324 -13.19 -15.41 -10.58
C TYR A 324 -13.68 -14.62 -11.80
N LEU A 325 -13.27 -13.36 -11.94
CA LEU A 325 -13.67 -12.53 -13.09
C LEU A 325 -13.23 -13.13 -14.43
N LEU A 326 -12.02 -13.68 -14.50
CA LEU A 326 -11.50 -14.37 -15.70
C LEU A 326 -12.36 -15.58 -16.07
N TYR A 327 -12.76 -16.37 -15.07
CA TYR A 327 -13.69 -17.49 -15.29
C TYR A 327 -15.03 -17.00 -15.83
N GLN A 328 -15.60 -15.95 -15.23
CA GLN A 328 -16.91 -15.44 -15.66
C GLN A 328 -16.85 -14.86 -17.08
N TRP A 329 -15.78 -14.13 -17.42
CA TRP A 329 -15.52 -13.66 -18.78
C TRP A 329 -15.42 -14.82 -19.78
N THR A 330 -14.73 -15.90 -19.42
CA THR A 330 -14.48 -17.05 -20.30
C THR A 330 -15.74 -17.90 -20.51
N PHE A 331 -16.50 -18.17 -19.44
CA PHE A 331 -17.56 -19.19 -19.45
C PHE A 331 -18.99 -18.67 -19.33
N GLN A 332 -19.19 -17.39 -18.97
CA GLN A 332 -20.50 -16.76 -18.75
C GLN A 332 -20.67 -15.51 -19.63
N LYS A 333 -20.40 -15.66 -20.94
CA LYS A 333 -20.32 -14.55 -21.90
C LYS A 333 -21.51 -13.60 -21.90
N GLU A 334 -22.75 -14.11 -21.86
CA GLU A 334 -23.94 -13.26 -21.89
C GLU A 334 -24.15 -12.49 -20.59
N THR A 335 -23.98 -13.14 -19.44
CA THR A 335 -24.00 -12.45 -18.14
C THR A 335 -22.88 -11.42 -18.04
N TRP A 336 -21.69 -11.74 -18.55
CA TRP A 336 -20.57 -10.82 -18.61
C TRP A 336 -20.87 -9.59 -19.46
N LYS A 337 -21.41 -9.76 -20.68
CA LYS A 337 -21.83 -8.64 -21.54
C LYS A 337 -22.82 -7.72 -20.83
N HIS A 338 -23.83 -8.28 -20.17
CA HIS A 338 -24.78 -7.50 -19.39
C HIS A 338 -24.09 -6.77 -18.22
N PHE A 339 -23.20 -7.44 -17.49
CA PHE A 339 -22.45 -6.87 -16.38
C PHE A 339 -21.61 -5.66 -16.82
N VAL A 340 -20.85 -5.77 -17.92
CA VAL A 340 -19.99 -4.68 -18.42
C VAL A 340 -20.76 -3.57 -19.12
N SER A 341 -22.03 -3.81 -19.50
CA SER A 341 -22.87 -2.78 -20.12
C SER A 341 -23.33 -1.70 -19.13
N LYS A 342 -23.25 -1.98 -17.81
CA LYS A 342 -23.71 -1.05 -16.78
C LYS A 342 -22.72 0.11 -16.63
N PRO A 343 -23.18 1.38 -16.72
CA PRO A 343 -22.29 2.55 -16.69
C PRO A 343 -21.33 2.60 -15.49
N ASN A 344 -21.83 2.28 -14.30
CA ASN A 344 -21.04 2.24 -13.08
C ASN A 344 -19.98 1.14 -13.04
N HIS A 345 -20.13 0.06 -13.83
CA HIS A 345 -19.10 -0.96 -13.96
C HIS A 345 -18.06 -0.56 -14.99
N GLN A 346 -18.47 0.10 -16.08
CA GLN A 346 -17.56 0.65 -17.07
C GLN A 346 -16.59 1.65 -16.43
N THR A 347 -17.08 2.53 -15.55
CA THR A 347 -16.20 3.45 -14.81
C THR A 347 -15.16 2.72 -13.97
N LEU A 348 -15.52 1.59 -13.34
CA LEU A 348 -14.56 0.77 -12.58
C LEU A 348 -13.57 0.05 -13.50
N PHE A 349 -13.97 -0.40 -14.70
CA PHE A 349 -13.01 -0.93 -15.68
C PHE A 349 -12.04 0.14 -16.17
N VAL A 350 -12.49 1.39 -16.32
CA VAL A 350 -11.59 2.52 -16.64
C VAL A 350 -10.61 2.74 -15.49
N VAL A 351 -11.05 2.68 -14.23
CA VAL A 351 -10.15 2.74 -13.06
C VAL A 351 -9.11 1.62 -13.10
N VAL A 352 -9.53 0.38 -13.33
CA VAL A 352 -8.63 -0.77 -13.48
C VAL A 352 -7.58 -0.46 -14.55
N PHE A 353 -8.01 0.03 -15.72
CA PHE A 353 -7.11 0.42 -16.80
C PHE A 353 -6.11 1.53 -16.39
N CYS A 354 -6.58 2.58 -15.69
CA CYS A 354 -5.72 3.68 -15.22
C CYS A 354 -4.56 3.16 -14.38
N PHE A 355 -4.87 2.27 -13.42
CA PHE A 355 -3.83 1.71 -12.57
C PHE A 355 -2.97 0.69 -13.31
N PHE A 356 -3.52 -0.17 -14.19
CA PHE A 356 -2.66 -1.02 -15.03
C PHE A 356 -1.63 -0.21 -15.82
N LEU A 357 -2.00 0.95 -16.38
CA LEU A 357 -1.03 1.86 -17.02
C LEU A 357 0.07 2.32 -16.05
N HIS A 358 -0.30 2.70 -14.84
CA HIS A 358 0.68 3.03 -13.80
C HIS A 358 1.66 1.88 -13.56
N GLY A 359 1.17 0.64 -13.41
CA GLY A 359 2.03 -0.53 -13.17
C GLY A 359 3.02 -0.83 -14.29
N PHE A 360 2.63 -0.60 -15.54
CA PHE A 360 3.51 -0.80 -16.69
C PHE A 360 4.53 0.32 -16.91
N PHE A 361 4.20 1.57 -16.54
CA PHE A 361 5.07 2.70 -16.81
C PHE A 361 5.99 3.06 -15.65
N HIS A 362 5.57 2.83 -14.40
CA HIS A 362 6.29 3.26 -13.22
C HIS A 362 7.23 2.18 -12.70
N ASN A 363 8.51 2.53 -12.53
CA ASN A 363 9.54 1.69 -11.96
C ASN A 363 9.51 1.79 -10.43
N PRO A 364 9.14 0.73 -9.70
CA PRO A 364 9.33 0.70 -8.25
C PRO A 364 10.84 0.86 -8.01
N GLN A 365 11.22 1.96 -7.35
CA GLN A 365 12.64 2.32 -7.21
C GLN A 365 13.33 1.57 -6.06
N LEU A 366 12.60 0.73 -5.31
CA LEU A 366 13.09 0.12 -4.08
C LEU A 366 13.17 -1.41 -4.16
N GLY A 367 14.15 -1.92 -3.43
CA GLY A 367 14.59 -3.31 -3.44
C GLY A 367 13.55 -4.27 -2.86
N PHE A 368 13.70 -5.54 -3.22
CA PHE A 368 12.70 -6.58 -3.01
C PHE A 368 12.49 -6.97 -1.52
N PRO A 369 11.28 -7.37 -1.07
CA PRO A 369 10.05 -7.55 -1.84
C PRO A 369 9.46 -6.21 -2.27
N ALA A 370 9.48 -5.98 -3.59
CA ALA A 370 9.19 -4.70 -4.22
C ALA A 370 7.86 -4.17 -3.71
N ASP A 371 7.78 -2.86 -3.48
CA ASP A 371 6.62 -2.04 -3.11
C ASP A 371 5.27 -2.67 -3.54
N TRP A 372 4.86 -3.71 -2.80
CA TRP A 372 3.70 -4.54 -3.09
C TRP A 372 2.40 -3.81 -2.69
N ASP A 373 2.60 -2.78 -1.89
CA ASP A 373 1.76 -1.71 -1.39
C ASP A 373 1.57 -0.58 -2.42
N LEU A 374 2.58 -0.25 -3.24
CA LEU A 374 2.52 0.64 -4.40
C LEU A 374 1.68 0.02 -5.53
N MET A 375 1.49 -1.30 -5.47
CA MET A 375 0.54 -2.06 -6.28
C MET A 375 -0.80 -2.30 -5.54
N GLY A 376 -0.93 -1.74 -4.33
CA GLY A 376 -2.13 -1.60 -3.51
C GLY A 376 -3.29 -0.89 -4.23
N PHE A 377 -3.02 -0.22 -5.33
CA PHE A 377 -4.03 0.44 -6.16
C PHE A 377 -4.73 -0.50 -7.15
N TYR A 378 -4.09 -1.58 -7.58
CA TYR A 378 -4.69 -2.50 -8.57
C TYR A 378 -5.79 -3.35 -7.95
N TRP A 379 -5.68 -3.63 -6.65
CA TRP A 379 -6.46 -4.71 -6.09
C TRP A 379 -7.91 -4.33 -5.88
N LEU A 380 -8.12 -3.16 -5.27
CA LEU A 380 -9.41 -2.72 -4.81
C LEU A 380 -10.45 -2.62 -5.94
N PRO A 381 -10.18 -2.00 -7.11
CA PRO A 381 -11.18 -1.93 -8.18
C PRO A 381 -11.51 -3.31 -8.77
N ILE A 382 -10.54 -4.23 -8.86
CA ILE A 382 -10.76 -5.60 -9.33
C ILE A 382 -11.60 -6.39 -8.30
N THR A 383 -11.30 -6.26 -7.02
CA THR A 383 -12.06 -6.88 -5.93
C THR A 383 -13.49 -6.34 -5.84
N VAL A 384 -13.69 -5.03 -6.03
CA VAL A 384 -15.03 -4.43 -6.12
C VAL A 384 -15.79 -4.99 -7.33
N LEU A 385 -15.16 -5.10 -8.51
CA LEU A 385 -15.80 -5.71 -9.68
C LEU A 385 -16.20 -7.16 -9.44
N ALA A 386 -15.32 -7.98 -8.85
CA ALA A 386 -15.61 -9.37 -8.50
C ALA A 386 -16.78 -9.46 -7.50
N PHE A 387 -16.77 -8.59 -6.49
CA PHE A 387 -17.86 -8.48 -5.52
C PHE A 387 -19.18 -8.13 -6.19
N LEU A 388 -19.22 -7.08 -7.01
CA LEU A 388 -20.43 -6.68 -7.72
C LEU A 388 -20.95 -7.79 -8.65
N PHE A 389 -20.05 -8.49 -9.35
CA PHE A 389 -20.43 -9.61 -10.19
C PHE A 389 -21.08 -10.75 -9.38
N TRP A 390 -20.50 -11.10 -8.23
CA TRP A 390 -21.07 -12.09 -7.31
C TRP A 390 -22.47 -11.69 -6.84
N LYS A 391 -22.66 -10.40 -6.49
CA LYS A 391 -23.96 -9.87 -6.04
C LYS A 391 -25.06 -9.98 -7.10
N GLU A 392 -24.74 -9.94 -8.39
CA GLU A 392 -25.74 -10.06 -9.46
C GLU A 392 -26.30 -11.47 -9.62
N LYS A 393 -25.60 -12.49 -9.14
CA LYS A 393 -26.05 -13.87 -9.23
C LYS A 393 -27.31 -14.08 -8.40
N THR A 394 -28.33 -14.67 -9.02
CA THR A 394 -29.62 -14.96 -8.36
C THR A 394 -29.53 -16.13 -7.38
N LYS A 395 -28.57 -17.04 -7.59
CA LYS A 395 -28.29 -18.19 -6.73
C LYS A 395 -26.82 -18.20 -6.35
N LEU A 396 -26.54 -18.74 -5.17
CA LEU A 396 -25.18 -18.91 -4.69
C LEU A 396 -24.44 -19.95 -5.55
N GLU A 397 -23.27 -19.59 -6.06
CA GLU A 397 -22.46 -20.50 -6.87
C GLU A 397 -21.60 -21.38 -5.94
N TRP A 398 -22.24 -22.38 -5.32
CA TRP A 398 -21.66 -23.30 -4.32
C TRP A 398 -20.27 -23.87 -4.65
N GLU A 399 -20.01 -24.09 -5.92
CA GLU A 399 -18.74 -24.63 -6.41
C GLU A 399 -17.54 -23.70 -6.22
N TRP A 400 -17.78 -22.41 -5.97
CA TRP A 400 -16.77 -21.40 -5.68
C TRP A 400 -16.46 -21.22 -4.20
N ILE A 401 -17.33 -21.70 -3.30
CA ILE A 401 -17.17 -21.48 -1.86
C ILE A 401 -15.84 -22.06 -1.35
N PRO A 402 -15.43 -23.30 -1.71
CA PRO A 402 -14.14 -23.80 -1.24
C PRO A 402 -12.96 -22.98 -1.77
N VAL A 403 -13.02 -22.47 -3.00
CA VAL A 403 -11.96 -21.63 -3.59
C VAL A 403 -11.86 -20.30 -2.84
N LEU A 404 -13.01 -19.72 -2.52
CA LEU A 404 -13.13 -18.47 -1.80
C LEU A 404 -12.61 -18.60 -0.36
N VAL A 405 -13.06 -19.62 0.37
CA VAL A 405 -12.61 -19.90 1.75
C VAL A 405 -11.11 -20.21 1.78
N PHE A 406 -10.61 -21.01 0.84
CA PHE A 406 -9.17 -21.27 0.71
C PHE A 406 -8.39 -19.97 0.58
N SER A 407 -8.84 -19.06 -0.29
CA SER A 407 -8.15 -17.79 -0.52
C SER A 407 -8.15 -16.89 0.73
N VAL A 408 -9.25 -16.84 1.48
CA VAL A 408 -9.30 -16.14 2.78
C VAL A 408 -8.33 -16.76 3.78
N LEU A 409 -8.25 -18.09 3.86
CA LEU A 409 -7.31 -18.76 4.75
C LEU A 409 -5.85 -18.49 4.40
N LEU A 410 -5.50 -18.35 3.10
CA LEU A 410 -4.16 -17.94 2.70
C LEU A 410 -3.80 -16.55 3.24
N VAL A 411 -4.74 -15.60 3.19
CA VAL A 411 -4.57 -14.25 3.74
C VAL A 411 -4.42 -14.32 5.26
N MET A 412 -5.26 -15.11 5.96
CA MET A 412 -5.17 -15.27 7.42
C MET A 412 -3.85 -15.92 7.87
N VAL A 413 -3.37 -16.96 7.18
CA VAL A 413 -2.05 -17.57 7.45
C VAL A 413 -0.93 -16.55 7.27
N SER A 414 -1.07 -15.70 6.26
CA SER A 414 -0.08 -14.66 5.99
C SER A 414 -0.11 -13.57 7.07
N ALA A 415 -1.29 -13.09 7.47
CA ALA A 415 -1.43 -12.16 8.59
C ALA A 415 -0.82 -12.72 9.89
N PHE A 416 -1.13 -13.98 10.22
CA PHE A 416 -0.55 -14.66 11.37
C PHE A 416 0.99 -14.73 11.31
N THR A 417 1.54 -15.00 10.12
CA THR A 417 3.00 -15.06 9.94
C THR A 417 3.64 -13.67 10.03
N LEU A 418 3.02 -12.65 9.41
CA LEU A 418 3.49 -11.27 9.39
C LEU A 418 3.26 -10.54 10.72
N ASN A 419 2.45 -11.09 11.62
CA ASN A 419 2.33 -10.63 13.01
C ASN A 419 3.55 -11.00 13.87
N LYS A 420 4.34 -12.02 13.46
CA LYS A 420 5.58 -12.36 14.18
C LYS A 420 6.58 -11.22 14.02
N SER A 421 6.94 -10.57 15.12
CA SER A 421 8.02 -9.58 15.12
C SER A 421 9.37 -10.28 15.18
N ASN A 422 10.40 -9.57 14.70
CA ASN A 422 11.78 -9.99 14.84
C ASN A 422 12.40 -9.17 15.97
N THR A 423 12.86 -9.85 17.02
CA THR A 423 13.43 -9.20 18.20
C THR A 423 14.65 -8.33 17.86
N LYS A 424 15.40 -8.69 16.81
CA LYS A 424 16.52 -7.88 16.31
C LYS A 424 16.03 -6.55 15.74
N ASP A 425 14.97 -6.57 14.94
CA ASP A 425 14.45 -5.38 14.26
C ASP A 425 13.70 -4.46 15.24
N ASP A 426 13.00 -5.06 16.21
CA ASP A 426 12.39 -4.32 17.32
C ASP A 426 13.47 -3.59 18.14
N LEU A 427 14.60 -4.25 18.44
CA LEU A 427 15.72 -3.63 19.15
C LEU A 427 16.39 -2.51 18.33
N VAL A 428 16.61 -2.74 17.03
CA VAL A 428 17.16 -1.71 16.12
C VAL A 428 16.24 -0.50 16.06
N TRP A 429 14.92 -0.70 16.05
CA TRP A 429 13.94 0.38 16.09
C TRP A 429 14.02 1.19 17.39
N GLU A 430 14.03 0.53 18.56
CA GLU A 430 14.15 1.22 19.85
C GLU A 430 15.43 2.07 19.95
N ILE A 431 16.54 1.54 19.46
CA ILE A 431 17.81 2.29 19.41
C ILE A 431 17.72 3.47 18.42
N THR A 432 17.08 3.26 17.27
CA THR A 432 16.89 4.30 16.25
C THR A 432 16.02 5.44 16.78
N LYS A 433 14.92 5.14 17.49
CA LYS A 433 14.10 6.17 18.15
C LYS A 433 14.93 7.04 19.08
N LYS A 434 15.74 6.44 19.95
CA LYS A 434 16.63 7.19 20.85
C LYS A 434 17.66 8.03 20.12
N ALA A 435 18.22 7.49 19.04
CA ALA A 435 19.11 8.24 18.17
C ALA A 435 18.39 9.48 17.60
N ILE A 436 17.13 9.34 17.15
CA ILE A 436 16.33 10.46 16.64
C ILE A 436 16.09 11.51 17.72
N HIS A 437 15.70 11.11 18.94
CA HIS A 437 15.49 12.05 20.05
C HIS A 437 16.76 12.84 20.35
N LYS A 438 17.87 12.13 20.59
CA LYS A 438 19.16 12.74 20.89
C LYS A 438 19.63 13.65 19.76
N TYR A 439 19.53 13.18 18.52
CA TYR A 439 19.90 13.96 17.34
C TYR A 439 19.08 15.24 17.23
N SER A 440 17.76 15.15 17.41
CA SER A 440 16.86 16.28 17.30
C SER A 440 17.17 17.33 18.38
N GLU A 441 17.35 16.91 19.63
CA GLU A 441 17.74 17.80 20.73
C GLU A 441 19.08 18.50 20.48
N GLU A 442 20.08 17.76 19.99
CA GLU A 442 21.43 18.30 19.76
C GLU A 442 21.55 19.19 18.52
N ASN A 443 20.74 18.97 17.48
CA ASN A 443 20.96 19.57 16.15
C ASN A 443 19.81 20.48 15.69
N GLN A 444 18.69 20.57 16.41
CA GLN A 444 17.54 21.40 15.98
C GLN A 444 17.92 22.86 15.73
N LEU A 445 18.66 23.50 16.63
CA LEU A 445 19.07 24.90 16.47
C LEU A 445 19.97 25.09 15.24
N LEU A 446 20.91 24.18 15.00
CA LEU A 446 21.78 24.22 13.83
C LEU A 446 20.97 24.04 12.54
N ILE A 447 20.07 23.04 12.51
CA ILE A 447 19.23 22.76 11.34
C ILE A 447 18.35 23.98 11.01
N GLN A 448 17.77 24.62 12.03
CA GLN A 448 16.93 25.80 11.86
C GLN A 448 17.69 27.03 11.34
N SER A 449 19.03 27.05 11.46
CA SER A 449 19.87 28.13 10.93
C SER A 449 20.12 28.07 9.42
N PHE A 450 19.91 26.91 8.79
CA PHE A 450 20.08 26.77 7.34
C PHE A 450 18.93 27.41 6.55
N PRO A 451 19.14 27.79 5.29
CA PRO A 451 18.06 28.20 4.39
C PRO A 451 16.97 27.13 4.28
N LYS A 452 15.72 27.55 4.10
CA LYS A 452 14.55 26.67 4.04
C LYS A 452 14.68 25.56 2.99
N GLU A 453 15.41 25.80 1.90
CA GLU A 453 15.65 24.83 0.83
C GLU A 453 16.64 23.73 1.22
N GLU A 454 17.52 23.99 2.19
CA GLU A 454 18.62 23.10 2.57
C GLU A 454 18.30 22.27 3.82
N LYS A 455 17.42 22.75 4.73
CA LYS A 455 17.21 22.13 6.07
C LYS A 455 16.85 20.65 5.98
N LYS A 456 15.90 20.29 5.12
CA LYS A 456 15.42 18.89 5.00
C LYS A 456 16.52 17.97 4.49
N PHE A 457 17.15 18.33 3.38
CA PHE A 457 18.19 17.52 2.76
C PHE A 457 19.42 17.39 3.68
N PHE A 458 19.82 18.50 4.31
CA PHE A 458 20.87 18.51 5.33
C PHE A 458 20.54 17.57 6.50
N ALA A 459 19.34 17.69 7.08
CA ALA A 459 18.93 16.92 8.25
C ALA A 459 18.91 15.41 7.98
N LYS A 460 18.43 14.98 6.80
CA LYS A 460 18.44 13.56 6.41
C LYS A 460 19.86 13.01 6.29
N GLY A 461 20.75 13.74 5.61
CA GLY A 461 22.14 13.32 5.44
C GLY A 461 22.92 13.29 6.76
N ASP A 462 22.80 14.33 7.60
CA ASP A 462 23.52 14.37 8.88
C ASP A 462 22.99 13.30 9.84
N PHE A 463 21.67 13.06 9.85
CA PHE A 463 21.08 12.00 10.66
C PHE A 463 21.53 10.60 10.21
N LEU A 464 21.66 10.34 8.91
CA LEU A 464 22.17 9.05 8.40
C LEU A 464 23.53 8.70 9.02
N PHE A 465 24.48 9.65 9.01
CA PHE A 465 25.80 9.44 9.57
C PHE A 465 25.79 9.38 11.10
N PHE A 466 25.00 10.25 11.75
CA PHE A 466 24.80 10.20 13.20
C PHE A 466 24.26 8.84 13.66
N LYS A 467 23.24 8.33 12.98
CA LYS A 467 22.64 7.01 13.26
C LYS A 467 23.67 5.90 13.06
N GLY A 468 24.44 5.95 11.96
CA GLY A 468 25.52 5.02 11.68
C GLY A 468 26.55 4.95 12.81
N GLU A 469 27.03 6.11 13.27
CA GLU A 469 27.93 6.22 14.44
C GLU A 469 27.28 5.68 15.72
N TYR A 470 26.06 6.15 16.03
CA TYR A 470 25.35 5.83 17.27
C TYR A 470 25.06 4.33 17.43
N ILE A 471 24.65 3.67 16.35
CA ILE A 471 24.35 2.24 16.33
C ILE A 471 25.65 1.42 16.32
N THR A 472 26.66 1.82 15.53
CA THR A 472 27.95 1.09 15.48
C THR A 472 28.61 1.04 16.86
N ASN A 473 28.48 2.09 17.67
CA ASN A 473 28.95 2.09 19.06
C ASN A 473 28.30 1.02 19.96
N GLN A 474 27.11 0.53 19.61
CA GLN A 474 26.35 -0.45 20.39
C GLN A 474 26.48 -1.88 19.88
N LEU A 475 27.06 -2.07 18.69
CA LEU A 475 27.39 -3.38 18.15
C LEU A 475 28.47 -4.05 19.01
N CYS A 476 28.47 -5.38 19.06
CA CYS A 476 29.59 -6.16 19.58
C CYS A 476 30.89 -5.79 18.85
N ASP A 477 32.04 -6.02 19.47
CA ASP A 477 33.32 -5.74 18.81
C ASP A 477 33.56 -6.65 17.61
N PHE A 478 34.02 -6.06 16.51
CA PHE A 478 34.47 -6.74 15.29
C PHE A 478 35.65 -5.97 14.69
N PRO A 479 36.52 -6.62 13.90
CA PRO A 479 37.82 -6.05 13.50
C PRO A 479 37.73 -4.66 12.84
N GLU A 480 36.69 -4.40 12.05
CA GLU A 480 36.49 -3.15 11.31
C GLU A 480 35.67 -2.09 12.06
N LYS A 481 35.23 -2.35 13.30
CA LYS A 481 34.27 -1.50 14.02
C LYS A 481 34.75 -0.07 14.21
N GLU A 482 35.96 0.12 14.72
CA GLU A 482 36.51 1.47 14.97
C GLU A 482 36.79 2.22 13.67
N LEU A 483 37.19 1.51 12.61
CA LEU A 483 37.37 2.11 11.28
C LEU A 483 36.02 2.60 10.71
N LEU A 484 34.99 1.75 10.74
CA LEU A 484 33.65 2.10 10.27
C LEU A 484 33.08 3.30 11.04
N LYS A 485 33.25 3.29 12.36
CA LYS A 485 32.85 4.40 13.24
C LYS A 485 33.58 5.70 12.87
N SER A 486 34.90 5.66 12.72
CA SER A 486 35.69 6.84 12.30
C SER A 486 35.20 7.37 10.96
N GLN A 487 34.95 6.49 9.99
CA GLN A 487 34.45 6.89 8.67
C GLN A 487 33.07 7.56 8.75
N MET A 488 32.15 7.05 9.57
CA MET A 488 30.84 7.70 9.78
C MET A 488 30.98 9.08 10.41
N MET A 489 31.86 9.23 11.41
CA MET A 489 32.15 10.52 12.05
C MET A 489 32.77 11.52 11.07
N ASP A 490 33.73 11.06 10.26
CA ASP A 490 34.40 11.89 9.26
C ASP A 490 33.43 12.33 8.16
N HIS A 491 32.59 11.42 7.66
CA HIS A 491 31.53 11.77 6.70
C HIS A 491 30.56 12.77 7.26
N ARG A 492 30.14 12.62 8.52
CA ARG A 492 29.27 13.59 9.20
C ARG A 492 29.94 14.97 9.31
N LYS A 493 31.21 15.01 9.71
CA LYS A 493 31.97 16.27 9.82
C LYS A 493 32.12 16.95 8.45
N ASN A 494 32.45 16.17 7.43
CA ASN A 494 32.55 16.64 6.04
C ASN A 494 31.20 17.10 5.51
N TRP A 495 30.11 16.45 5.90
CA TRP A 495 28.75 16.84 5.56
C TRP A 495 28.42 18.23 6.11
N LYS A 496 28.60 18.43 7.42
CA LYS A 496 28.41 19.72 8.08
C LYS A 496 29.28 20.82 7.48
N ALA A 497 30.57 20.57 7.30
CA ALA A 497 31.48 21.52 6.68
C ALA A 497 31.10 21.86 5.24
N GLY A 498 30.63 20.87 4.46
CA GLY A 498 30.22 21.04 3.06
C GLY A 498 29.03 21.98 2.89
N PHE A 499 28.05 21.94 3.80
CA PHE A 499 26.93 22.89 3.82
C PHE A 499 27.35 24.27 4.34
N LEU A 500 28.07 24.33 5.47
CA LEU A 500 28.50 25.61 6.06
C LEU A 500 29.43 26.42 5.15
N SER A 501 30.29 25.75 4.38
CA SER A 501 31.18 26.38 3.39
C SER A 501 30.52 26.64 2.04
N GLY A 502 29.29 26.15 1.81
CA GLY A 502 28.63 26.20 0.51
C GLY A 502 29.22 25.27 -0.56
N LYS A 503 30.18 24.40 -0.21
CA LYS A 503 30.82 23.45 -1.13
C LYS A 503 29.81 22.56 -1.86
N PHE A 504 28.77 22.11 -1.16
CA PHE A 504 27.76 21.22 -1.74
C PHE A 504 26.69 21.91 -2.59
N LYS A 505 26.78 23.23 -2.78
CA LYS A 505 26.05 23.90 -3.88
C LYS A 505 26.57 23.46 -5.25
N VAL A 506 27.79 22.93 -5.32
CA VAL A 506 28.36 22.36 -6.54
C VAL A 506 27.97 20.88 -6.65
N LYS A 507 27.14 20.56 -7.65
CA LYS A 507 26.59 19.21 -7.86
C LYS A 507 27.65 18.12 -8.01
N THR A 508 28.78 18.40 -8.66
CA THR A 508 29.88 17.42 -8.83
C THR A 508 30.54 17.06 -7.50
N GLU A 509 30.77 18.06 -6.63
CA GLU A 509 31.34 17.86 -5.29
C GLU A 509 30.37 17.06 -4.39
N LEU A 510 29.08 17.42 -4.42
CA LEU A 510 28.06 16.68 -3.69
C LEU A 510 27.97 15.22 -4.18
N ASN A 511 27.93 14.99 -5.49
CA ASN A 511 27.87 13.65 -6.05
C ASN A 511 29.10 12.79 -5.70
N ALA A 512 30.30 13.38 -5.73
CA ALA A 512 31.52 12.70 -5.34
C ALA A 512 31.47 12.29 -3.86
N PHE A 513 31.02 13.19 -2.98
CA PHE A 513 30.80 12.89 -1.57
C PHE A 513 29.78 11.76 -1.37
N LEU A 514 28.59 11.88 -1.99
CA LEU A 514 27.52 10.89 -1.87
C LEU A 514 27.95 9.50 -2.36
N THR A 515 28.77 9.44 -3.41
CA THR A 515 29.30 8.17 -3.94
C THR A 515 30.18 7.47 -2.90
N GLU A 516 31.04 8.21 -2.21
CA GLU A 516 31.91 7.63 -1.18
C GLU A 516 31.12 7.28 0.08
N ALA A 517 30.25 8.18 0.55
CA ALA A 517 29.36 7.95 1.67
C ALA A 517 28.47 6.71 1.48
N THR A 518 28.01 6.47 0.25
CA THR A 518 27.21 5.28 -0.09
C THR A 518 27.99 3.99 0.16
N LYS A 519 29.30 3.94 -0.16
CA LYS A 519 30.12 2.75 0.10
C LYS A 519 30.21 2.46 1.59
N THR A 520 30.47 3.48 2.40
CA THR A 520 30.53 3.36 3.86
C THR A 520 29.17 2.95 4.44
N ASN A 521 28.07 3.50 3.93
CA ASN A 521 26.71 3.11 4.35
C ASN A 521 26.41 1.64 4.03
N VAL A 522 26.80 1.15 2.84
CA VAL A 522 26.65 -0.27 2.48
C VAL A 522 27.44 -1.17 3.41
N LEU A 523 28.67 -0.79 3.79
CA LEU A 523 29.46 -1.52 4.78
C LEU A 523 28.76 -1.54 6.14
N TYR A 524 28.25 -0.40 6.59
CA TYR A 524 27.49 -0.30 7.84
C TYR A 524 26.26 -1.22 7.87
N LEU A 525 25.45 -1.23 6.81
CA LEU A 525 24.27 -2.10 6.74
C LEU A 525 24.66 -3.58 6.81
N LYS A 526 25.72 -3.99 6.09
CA LYS A 526 26.26 -5.36 6.17
C LYS A 526 26.77 -5.70 7.58
N SER A 527 27.45 -4.77 8.24
CA SER A 527 27.90 -4.95 9.62
C SER A 527 26.75 -5.07 10.60
N LEU A 528 25.67 -4.29 10.43
CA LEU A 528 24.46 -4.38 11.25
C LEU A 528 23.73 -5.72 11.05
N GLU A 529 23.71 -6.24 9.82
CA GLU A 529 23.17 -7.57 9.52
C GLU A 529 24.01 -8.70 10.15
N ALA A 530 25.34 -8.62 10.04
CA ALA A 530 26.26 -9.67 10.46
C ALA A 530 26.53 -9.72 11.98
N ASN A 531 26.38 -8.60 12.69
CA ASN A 531 26.78 -8.49 14.09
C ASN A 531 25.59 -8.27 15.04
N THR A 532 25.75 -8.72 16.29
CA THR A 532 24.75 -8.55 17.35
C THR A 532 24.93 -7.19 18.04
N ILE A 533 23.86 -6.66 18.61
CA ILE A 533 23.92 -5.50 19.51
C ILE A 533 24.24 -6.03 20.91
N CYS A 534 25.46 -5.79 21.41
CA CYS A 534 25.93 -6.30 22.71
C CYS A 534 25.70 -5.32 23.87
N HIS A 535 25.58 -4.02 23.59
CA HIS A 535 25.46 -2.98 24.62
C HIS A 535 24.22 -2.12 24.38
N PRO A 536 23.01 -2.68 24.50
CA PRO A 536 21.81 -1.88 24.39
C PRO A 536 21.78 -0.95 25.60
N LYS A 537 22.11 0.33 25.42
CA LYS A 537 21.83 1.36 26.43
C LYS A 537 20.33 1.64 26.38
N LEU A 538 19.58 0.73 26.99
CA LEU A 538 18.14 0.85 27.22
C LEU A 538 17.84 1.95 28.24
#